data_AF-A0A1V6C9U6-F1
#
_entry.id   AF-A0A1V6C9U6-F1
#
_cell.length_a   1.000
_cell.length_b   1.000
_cell.length_c   1.000
_cell.angle_alpha   90.00
_cell.angle_beta   90.00
_cell.angle_gamma   90.00
#
_symmetry.space_group_name_H-M   'P 1'
#
loop_
_entity.id
_entity.type
_entity.pdbx_description
1 polymer ?
#
loop_
_entity_poly.entity_id
_entity_poly.type
_entity_poly.pdbx_seq_one_letter_code
_entity_poly.pdbx_strand_id
1 'polypeptide(L)'
;MIIEIGLFDNTVLQMNKKNVCDVEISGKAEKDGKVFVKVMNEKDSIVKGFSHNHIGYSEKGTFKGVLKGLKAGGPYLIEITIEDKNGKVFDRKKVKNVLVGYVWVAAGQSNMQGCGLLKDAAKPHPMVRAFYMNDKWDIAKDPIHNLWECVDDVHIDLGITRGVRGNPFTGTGPAVAFAQEMFRLTGIPQGILACAHGGTTMTQWDPLLKHLCGKSLYGATLRRIKKNSGRITGIIWYQGESDANEKDIPYYTDRMKNLISSFRDDLKTPDLPFVAVQIGRLVNVGAKDTWWNSIQEKQFRLLEEVKNYSVVPAVDLSLDDTIHVSGKDQNRLGKRMAYAMNVLLNGKTAGKPPIQMDKISIKPVPPYNFSEIRIQFKNVSERFFVSEGVRPSGFCIGDPEPSPFVYDTIVSGNCVIIRSNLPASGLDGKFLYYGYGTDPYCNIRDIQDKSLCVFGPVMLGQYRALTPMCIEWDISFPFNLPEGVDSKLNGLTVNHQKEVIWQRMKFQDRFCDLHEKTGQYKDKDFIIWFSREFKTDEPMSLAACIGYDGPIKVWIDDKEIFHDPEGTNPAWEDKAKVKFQADAGKHKIVIGLGGNRARAWGIYFRFERLDIPENILKDKNVLFKMPEWI
;
A
#
# COMPACT_ATOMS: atom_id res chain seq x y z
N MET A 1 -23.00 41.04 17.17
CA MET A 1 -22.99 39.57 17.34
C MET A 1 -21.72 38.97 16.76
N ILE A 2 -21.25 37.86 17.33
CA ILE A 2 -20.07 37.11 16.85
C ILE A 2 -20.50 35.66 16.60
N ILE A 3 -20.31 35.16 15.37
CA ILE A 3 -20.59 33.76 15.04
C ILE A 3 -19.34 32.94 15.37
N GLU A 4 -19.49 31.88 16.16
CA GLU A 4 -18.39 31.01 16.60
C GLU A 4 -18.46 29.62 15.94
N ILE A 5 -19.64 29.18 15.50
CA ILE A 5 -19.88 27.88 14.86
C ILE A 5 -20.75 28.05 13.61
N GLY A 6 -20.36 27.35 12.54
CA GLY A 6 -21.22 26.96 11.43
C GLY A 6 -21.33 27.94 10.27
N LEU A 7 -21.37 29.26 10.51
CA LEU A 7 -21.58 30.23 9.45
C LEU A 7 -20.52 31.35 9.43
N PHE A 8 -19.58 31.24 8.48
CA PHE A 8 -18.50 32.19 8.26
C PHE A 8 -18.46 32.65 6.80
N ASP A 9 -17.80 33.78 6.53
CA ASP A 9 -17.60 34.23 5.15
C ASP A 9 -16.88 33.13 4.35
N ASN A 10 -17.28 32.94 3.08
CA ASN A 10 -16.76 31.93 2.16
C ASN A 10 -16.97 30.45 2.58
N THR A 11 -17.73 30.17 3.65
CA THR A 11 -17.93 28.79 4.12
C THR A 11 -18.65 27.91 3.11
N VAL A 12 -18.42 26.60 3.22
CA VAL A 12 -19.26 25.57 2.59
C VAL A 12 -20.05 24.88 3.70
N LEU A 13 -21.36 25.07 3.69
CA LEU A 13 -22.28 24.40 4.60
C LEU A 13 -22.54 22.97 4.10
N GLN A 14 -22.29 21.98 4.96
CA GLN A 14 -22.56 20.58 4.64
C GLN A 14 -24.05 20.38 4.33
N MET A 15 -24.34 19.83 3.15
CA MET A 15 -25.68 19.42 2.77
C MET A 15 -26.03 18.01 3.28
N ASN A 16 -27.32 17.69 3.37
CA ASN A 16 -27.83 16.36 3.68
C ASN A 16 -28.27 15.62 2.40
N LYS A 17 -28.78 14.39 2.54
CA LYS A 17 -29.24 13.53 1.42
C LYS A 17 -30.38 14.13 0.58
N LYS A 18 -31.04 15.22 1.03
CA LYS A 18 -32.07 15.96 0.28
C LYS A 18 -31.50 17.16 -0.49
N ASN A 19 -30.17 17.25 -0.62
CA ASN A 19 -29.46 18.36 -1.29
C ASN A 19 -29.76 19.74 -0.70
N VAL A 20 -29.97 19.79 0.62
CA VAL A 20 -30.16 21.03 1.39
C VAL A 20 -29.29 21.01 2.65
N CYS A 21 -28.95 22.18 3.19
CA CYS A 21 -28.26 22.25 4.49
C CYS A 21 -29.24 22.07 5.66
N ASP A 22 -28.69 21.54 6.75
CA ASP A 22 -29.31 21.49 8.08
C ASP A 22 -28.17 21.67 9.07
N VAL A 23 -27.82 22.94 9.29
CA VAL A 23 -26.60 23.35 9.99
C VAL A 23 -26.92 24.18 11.21
N GLU A 24 -26.31 23.80 12.33
CA GLU A 24 -26.32 24.59 13.54
C GLU A 24 -25.39 25.80 13.38
N ILE A 25 -25.90 26.95 13.79
CA ILE A 25 -25.18 28.22 13.85
C ILE A 25 -25.26 28.71 15.29
N SER A 26 -24.14 29.05 15.88
CA SER A 26 -24.10 29.60 17.23
C SER A 26 -22.96 30.57 17.44
N GLY A 27 -23.06 31.34 18.52
CA GLY A 27 -22.01 32.25 18.96
C GLY A 27 -22.50 33.18 20.05
N LYS A 28 -21.92 34.38 20.11
CA LYS A 28 -22.19 35.38 21.15
C LYS A 28 -23.07 36.51 20.66
N ALA A 29 -23.98 36.94 21.52
CA ALA A 29 -24.89 38.06 21.27
C ALA A 29 -25.20 38.78 22.58
N GLU A 30 -25.27 40.11 22.54
CA GLU A 30 -25.41 40.92 23.76
C GLU A 30 -26.83 40.98 24.31
N LYS A 31 -27.82 40.69 23.46
CA LYS A 31 -29.24 40.85 23.78
C LYS A 31 -30.00 39.55 23.56
N ASP A 32 -30.94 39.30 24.45
CA ASP A 32 -31.86 38.18 24.33
C ASP A 32 -32.91 38.49 23.25
N GLY A 33 -33.34 37.48 22.51
CA GLY A 33 -34.28 37.67 21.41
C GLY A 33 -34.43 36.45 20.51
N LYS A 34 -35.26 36.60 19.49
CA LYS A 34 -35.43 35.59 18.43
C LYS A 34 -34.40 35.83 17.34
N VAL A 35 -33.79 34.76 16.84
CA VAL A 35 -32.81 34.80 15.76
C VAL A 35 -33.52 34.53 14.44
N PHE A 36 -33.38 35.46 13.50
CA PHE A 36 -33.95 35.35 12.17
C PHE A 36 -32.87 35.31 11.10
N VAL A 37 -33.20 34.73 9.94
CA VAL A 37 -32.35 34.75 8.74
C VAL A 37 -33.09 35.29 7.53
N LYS A 38 -32.34 36.01 6.71
CA LYS A 38 -32.68 36.37 5.34
C LYS A 38 -31.57 35.90 4.42
N VAL A 39 -31.93 35.23 3.32
CA VAL A 39 -30.96 34.69 2.36
C VAL A 39 -31.18 35.31 0.99
N MET A 40 -30.12 35.84 0.39
CA MET A 40 -30.09 36.36 -0.98
C MET A 40 -29.17 35.49 -1.84
N ASN A 41 -29.53 35.32 -3.11
CA ASN A 41 -28.67 34.65 -4.09
C ASN A 41 -27.65 35.64 -4.70
N GLU A 42 -26.84 35.15 -5.64
CA GLU A 42 -25.83 35.94 -6.36
C GLU A 42 -26.39 37.14 -7.16
N LYS A 43 -27.71 37.16 -7.43
CA LYS A 43 -28.41 38.25 -8.13
C LYS A 43 -29.12 39.19 -7.16
N ASP A 44 -28.70 39.20 -5.89
CA ASP A 44 -29.30 39.95 -4.78
C ASP A 44 -30.81 39.72 -4.59
N SER A 45 -31.33 38.62 -5.14
CA SER A 45 -32.74 38.25 -5.02
C SER A 45 -32.94 37.36 -3.80
N ILE A 46 -34.02 37.61 -3.05
CA ILE A 46 -34.38 36.79 -1.88
C ILE A 46 -34.64 35.35 -2.34
N VAL A 47 -33.97 34.39 -1.71
CA VAL A 47 -34.20 32.96 -1.96
C VAL A 47 -35.60 32.60 -1.46
N LYS A 48 -36.38 31.92 -2.30
CA LYS A 48 -37.77 31.52 -1.98
C LYS A 48 -37.81 30.80 -0.63
N GLY A 49 -38.63 31.34 0.29
CA GLY A 49 -38.78 30.78 1.63
C GLY A 49 -37.71 31.19 2.63
N PHE A 50 -36.87 32.20 2.32
CA PHE A 50 -35.83 32.74 3.20
C PHE A 50 -35.86 34.28 3.28
N SER A 51 -37.06 34.88 3.33
CA SER A 51 -37.21 36.33 3.44
C SER A 51 -37.04 36.85 4.87
N HIS A 52 -37.51 36.08 5.86
CA HIS A 52 -37.48 36.42 7.30
C HIS A 52 -37.80 35.20 8.16
N ASN A 53 -36.85 34.28 8.29
CA ASN A 53 -37.13 32.97 8.87
C ASN A 53 -36.58 32.86 10.29
N HIS A 54 -37.44 32.54 11.26
CA HIS A 54 -37.02 32.26 12.62
C HIS A 54 -36.24 30.94 12.67
N ILE A 55 -34.99 30.98 13.16
CA ILE A 55 -34.10 29.81 13.23
C ILE A 55 -33.70 29.41 14.63
N GLY A 56 -33.94 30.24 15.65
CA GLY A 56 -33.57 29.95 17.03
C GLY A 56 -33.60 31.18 17.93
N TYR A 57 -32.84 31.15 19.02
CA TYR A 57 -32.93 32.13 20.09
C TYR A 57 -31.54 32.63 20.53
N SER A 58 -31.53 33.84 21.06
CA SER A 58 -30.43 34.45 21.80
C SER A 58 -30.86 34.55 23.26
N GLU A 59 -30.08 33.96 24.15
CA GLU A 59 -30.32 33.93 25.59
C GLU A 59 -28.99 33.92 26.35
N LYS A 60 -28.91 34.68 27.46
CA LYS A 60 -27.78 34.66 28.40
C LYS A 60 -26.42 34.91 27.73
N GLY A 61 -26.38 35.83 26.78
CA GLY A 61 -25.13 36.24 26.11
C GLY A 61 -24.72 35.36 24.92
N THR A 62 -25.52 34.33 24.58
CA THR A 62 -25.24 33.42 23.48
C THR A 62 -26.44 33.26 22.58
N PHE A 63 -26.23 32.98 21.29
CA PHE A 63 -27.31 32.63 20.39
C PHE A 63 -27.07 31.26 19.74
N LYS A 64 -28.16 30.59 19.43
CA LYS A 64 -28.18 29.31 18.73
C LYS A 64 -29.38 29.24 17.80
N GLY A 65 -29.15 28.80 16.58
CA GLY A 65 -30.20 28.53 15.61
C GLY A 65 -29.81 27.46 14.61
N VAL A 66 -30.79 26.97 13.85
CA VAL A 66 -30.58 25.95 12.83
C VAL A 66 -31.08 26.46 11.48
N LEU A 67 -30.16 26.65 10.54
CA LEU A 67 -30.50 26.97 9.16
C LEU A 67 -30.88 25.68 8.44
N LYS A 68 -32.16 25.57 8.07
CA LYS A 68 -32.73 24.36 7.45
C LYS A 68 -33.22 24.64 6.04
N GLY A 69 -32.93 23.72 5.12
CA GLY A 69 -33.59 23.66 3.82
C GLY A 69 -32.98 24.55 2.73
N LEU A 70 -31.86 25.23 2.99
CA LEU A 70 -31.17 26.00 1.95
C LEU A 70 -30.52 25.03 0.97
N LYS A 71 -30.86 25.13 -0.32
CA LYS A 71 -30.43 24.19 -1.36
C LYS A 71 -28.94 24.27 -1.65
N ALA A 72 -28.36 23.14 -2.05
CA ALA A 72 -27.01 23.05 -2.61
C ALA A 72 -26.79 24.10 -3.71
N GLY A 73 -25.61 24.71 -3.74
CA GLY A 73 -25.27 25.82 -4.64
C GLY A 73 -24.79 27.06 -3.89
N GLY A 74 -25.13 28.23 -4.43
CA GLY A 74 -24.61 29.53 -4.02
C GLY A 74 -23.82 30.19 -5.16
N PRO A 75 -23.09 31.30 -4.89
CA PRO A 75 -22.91 31.90 -3.59
C PRO A 75 -24.20 32.54 -3.04
N TYR A 76 -24.40 32.38 -1.73
CA TYR A 76 -25.46 33.04 -0.98
C TYR A 76 -24.89 34.16 -0.10
N LEU A 77 -25.68 35.20 0.09
CA LEU A 77 -25.51 36.19 1.15
C LEU A 77 -26.54 35.88 2.24
N ILE A 78 -26.07 35.54 3.43
CA ILE A 78 -26.91 35.21 4.58
C ILE A 78 -26.82 36.36 5.58
N GLU A 79 -27.96 36.96 5.87
CA GLU A 79 -28.11 37.95 6.93
C GLU A 79 -28.79 37.29 8.13
N ILE A 80 -28.15 37.38 9.30
CA ILE A 80 -28.72 36.99 10.59
C ILE A 80 -29.11 38.26 11.34
N THR A 81 -30.29 38.28 11.93
CA THR A 81 -30.76 39.33 12.85
C THR A 81 -31.18 38.73 14.18
N ILE A 82 -31.01 39.51 15.26
CA ILE A 82 -31.62 39.23 16.56
C ILE A 82 -32.68 40.29 16.81
N GLU A 83 -33.91 39.83 17.04
CA GLU A 83 -35.08 40.67 17.21
C GLU A 83 -35.75 40.46 18.55
N ASP A 84 -36.29 41.55 19.09
CA ASP A 84 -37.11 41.51 20.29
C ASP A 84 -38.53 41.00 20.01
N LYS A 85 -39.34 40.92 21.07
CA LYS A 85 -40.75 40.49 20.97
C LYS A 85 -41.62 41.38 20.07
N ASN A 86 -41.20 42.61 19.81
CA ASN A 86 -41.91 43.59 18.99
C ASN A 86 -41.33 43.68 17.56
N GLY A 87 -40.34 42.84 17.21
CA GLY A 87 -39.70 42.83 15.89
C GLY A 87 -38.61 43.90 15.71
N LYS A 88 -38.17 44.58 16.77
CA LYS A 88 -37.05 45.51 16.71
C LYS A 88 -35.75 44.73 16.59
N VAL A 89 -34.99 45.00 15.52
CA VAL A 89 -33.65 44.42 15.33
C VAL A 89 -32.66 45.08 16.29
N PHE A 90 -32.02 44.28 17.14
CA PHE A 90 -30.95 44.72 18.04
C PHE A 90 -29.55 44.42 17.51
N ASP A 91 -29.41 43.35 16.74
CA ASP A 91 -28.12 42.91 16.23
C ASP A 91 -28.29 42.35 14.82
N ARG A 92 -27.24 42.50 13.99
CA ARG A 92 -27.25 42.10 12.60
C ARG A 92 -25.85 41.67 12.16
N LYS A 93 -25.76 40.56 11.44
CA LYS A 93 -24.53 40.13 10.76
C LYS A 93 -24.84 39.65 9.36
N LYS A 94 -24.07 40.13 8.38
CA LYS A 94 -24.05 39.61 7.02
C LYS A 94 -22.86 38.67 6.85
N VAL A 95 -23.10 37.54 6.22
CA VAL A 95 -22.11 36.52 5.87
C VAL A 95 -22.16 36.27 4.37
N LYS A 96 -21.04 36.48 3.69
CA LYS A 96 -20.92 36.55 2.23
C LYS A 96 -20.36 35.25 1.66
N ASN A 97 -20.63 35.02 0.38
CA ASN A 97 -20.06 33.93 -0.42
C ASN A 97 -20.29 32.53 0.16
N VAL A 98 -21.43 32.33 0.82
CA VAL A 98 -21.77 31.06 1.47
C VAL A 98 -22.17 30.05 0.40
N LEU A 99 -21.55 28.88 0.40
CA LEU A 99 -21.92 27.76 -0.44
C LEU A 99 -22.61 26.69 0.39
N VAL A 100 -23.43 25.87 -0.27
CA VAL A 100 -23.99 24.65 0.32
C VAL A 100 -23.56 23.47 -0.55
N GLY A 101 -22.90 22.48 0.05
CA GLY A 101 -22.32 21.38 -0.70
C GLY A 101 -21.69 20.30 0.17
N TYR A 102 -20.73 19.56 -0.38
CA TYR A 102 -20.02 18.52 0.35
C TYR A 102 -18.83 19.10 1.13
N VAL A 103 -18.67 18.69 2.39
CA VAL A 103 -17.53 19.03 3.23
C VAL A 103 -16.72 17.77 3.52
N TRP A 104 -15.42 17.84 3.30
CA TRP A 104 -14.48 16.72 3.43
C TRP A 104 -13.44 17.00 4.49
N VAL A 105 -12.92 15.96 5.14
CA VAL A 105 -11.70 16.07 5.96
C VAL A 105 -10.51 15.55 5.15
N ALA A 106 -9.44 16.34 5.09
CA ALA A 106 -8.16 15.96 4.52
C ALA A 106 -7.11 15.81 5.63
N ALA A 107 -6.85 14.57 6.03
CA ALA A 107 -6.03 14.23 7.20
C ALA A 107 -4.97 13.14 6.90
N GLY A 108 -4.01 12.99 7.81
CA GLY A 108 -2.85 12.11 7.64
C GLY A 108 -1.54 12.87 7.81
N GLN A 109 -0.52 12.52 7.02
CA GLN A 109 0.82 13.09 7.14
C GLN A 109 1.23 13.99 5.96
N SER A 110 2.54 14.11 5.70
CA SER A 110 3.15 15.08 4.80
C SER A 110 2.62 15.00 3.36
N ASN A 111 2.40 13.79 2.83
CA ASN A 111 1.81 13.64 1.50
C ASN A 111 0.34 14.09 1.40
N MET A 112 -0.45 14.03 2.48
CA MET A 112 -1.77 14.70 2.52
C MET A 112 -1.64 16.20 2.75
N GLN A 113 -0.74 16.63 3.64
CA GLN A 113 -0.45 18.03 3.96
C GLN A 113 -0.04 18.82 2.71
N GLY A 114 0.68 18.15 1.81
CA GLY A 114 1.19 18.70 0.56
C GLY A 114 2.65 19.11 0.69
N CYS A 115 3.52 18.29 0.10
CA CYS A 115 4.96 18.55 -0.02
C CYS A 115 5.43 18.62 -1.48
N GLY A 116 4.53 18.42 -2.46
CA GLY A 116 4.84 18.57 -3.87
C GLY A 116 5.10 20.04 -4.25
N LEU A 117 5.81 20.25 -5.35
CA LEU A 117 6.15 21.57 -5.88
C LEU A 117 4.90 22.36 -6.27
N LEU A 118 4.85 23.63 -5.87
CA LEU A 118 3.72 24.53 -6.10
C LEU A 118 3.57 25.00 -7.55
N LYS A 119 4.62 24.88 -8.37
CA LYS A 119 4.54 25.21 -9.80
C LYS A 119 3.49 24.36 -10.53
N ASP A 120 3.21 23.18 -10.00
CA ASP A 120 2.25 22.21 -10.55
C ASP A 120 0.91 22.21 -9.78
N ALA A 121 0.70 23.13 -8.83
CA ALA A 121 -0.53 23.18 -8.05
C ALA A 121 -1.77 23.38 -8.93
N ALA A 122 -2.88 22.75 -8.55
CA ALA A 122 -4.16 22.97 -9.21
C ALA A 122 -4.56 24.46 -9.16
N LYS A 123 -5.04 24.98 -10.29
CA LYS A 123 -5.55 26.35 -10.35
C LYS A 123 -6.80 26.49 -9.46
N PRO A 124 -6.94 27.53 -8.63
CA PRO A 124 -8.10 27.69 -7.76
C PRO A 124 -9.44 27.71 -8.52
N HIS A 125 -10.50 27.17 -7.90
CA HIS A 125 -11.84 27.11 -8.50
C HIS A 125 -12.89 27.81 -7.62
N PRO A 126 -13.74 28.71 -8.15
CA PRO A 126 -14.74 29.46 -7.37
C PRO A 126 -15.80 28.64 -6.64
N MET A 127 -15.99 27.35 -6.93
CA MET A 127 -16.89 26.46 -6.18
C MET A 127 -16.18 25.50 -5.23
N VAL A 128 -14.87 25.66 -5.06
CA VAL A 128 -14.04 24.86 -4.14
C VAL A 128 -13.46 25.78 -3.06
N ARG A 129 -13.63 25.39 -1.81
CA ARG A 129 -13.18 26.13 -0.63
C ARG A 129 -12.35 25.26 0.29
N ALA A 130 -11.45 25.88 1.03
CA ALA A 130 -10.72 25.23 2.11
C ALA A 130 -10.91 26.01 3.40
N PHE A 131 -11.07 25.27 4.50
CA PHE A 131 -10.94 25.76 5.85
C PHE A 131 -9.47 25.56 6.26
N TYR A 132 -8.73 26.65 6.19
CA TYR A 132 -7.28 26.69 6.43
C TYR A 132 -6.95 26.50 7.90
N MET A 133 -5.68 26.26 8.22
CA MET A 133 -5.21 25.98 9.59
C MET A 133 -5.43 27.15 10.56
N ASN A 134 -5.68 28.35 10.04
CA ASN A 134 -6.03 29.57 10.78
C ASN A 134 -7.53 29.71 11.11
N ASP A 135 -8.33 28.66 10.88
CA ASP A 135 -9.79 28.63 11.04
C ASP A 135 -10.55 29.64 10.15
N LYS A 136 -10.03 29.95 8.97
CA LYS A 136 -10.72 30.78 7.96
C LYS A 136 -11.05 29.98 6.71
N TRP A 137 -12.23 30.24 6.16
CA TRP A 137 -12.62 29.75 4.85
C TRP A 137 -12.19 30.70 3.76
N ASP A 138 -11.66 30.14 2.67
CA ASP A 138 -11.42 30.88 1.43
C ASP A 138 -11.46 29.93 0.23
N ILE A 139 -11.36 30.47 -0.99
CA ILE A 139 -11.10 29.70 -2.21
C ILE A 139 -9.89 28.80 -1.94
N ALA A 140 -10.05 27.50 -2.22
CA ALA A 140 -8.98 26.53 -1.99
C ALA A 140 -7.82 26.80 -2.95
N LYS A 141 -6.64 27.07 -2.37
CA LYS A 141 -5.38 27.28 -3.06
C LYS A 141 -4.28 26.64 -2.23
N ASP A 142 -3.51 25.76 -2.85
CA ASP A 142 -2.39 25.14 -2.16
C ASP A 142 -1.33 26.18 -1.76
N PRO A 143 -0.69 26.01 -0.59
CA PRO A 143 -0.96 24.98 0.42
C PRO A 143 -2.18 25.28 1.30
N ILE A 144 -3.12 24.34 1.37
CA ILE A 144 -4.29 24.47 2.27
C ILE A 144 -3.97 24.12 3.72
N HIS A 145 -2.99 23.24 3.96
CA HIS A 145 -2.45 22.95 5.29
C HIS A 145 -1.32 23.93 5.60
N ASN A 146 -1.65 25.22 5.68
CA ASN A 146 -0.75 26.31 6.03
C ASN A 146 -0.37 26.28 7.53
N LEU A 147 0.37 25.24 7.95
CA LEU A 147 0.65 24.94 9.36
C LEU A 147 1.26 26.12 10.14
N TRP A 148 2.01 27.02 9.49
CA TRP A 148 2.56 28.21 10.15
C TRP A 148 1.48 29.18 10.68
N GLU A 149 0.23 29.04 10.26
CA GLU A 149 -0.91 29.80 10.78
C GLU A 149 -1.84 28.96 11.67
N CYS A 150 -1.39 27.80 12.15
CA CYS A 150 -2.24 26.89 12.89
C CYS A 150 -2.73 27.48 14.23
N VAL A 151 -4.03 27.30 14.48
CA VAL A 151 -4.64 27.66 15.77
C VAL A 151 -4.50 26.57 16.83
N ASP A 152 -4.33 25.31 16.42
CA ASP A 152 -4.24 24.16 17.32
C ASP A 152 -2.78 23.96 17.78
N ASP A 153 -2.58 23.82 19.10
CA ASP A 153 -1.26 23.76 19.73
C ASP A 153 -0.49 22.48 19.40
N VAL A 154 -1.19 21.38 19.11
CA VAL A 154 -0.57 20.10 18.74
C VAL A 154 0.46 20.28 17.61
N HIS A 155 0.20 21.16 16.65
CA HIS A 155 1.12 21.37 15.55
C HIS A 155 2.40 22.09 15.98
N ILE A 156 2.32 22.94 17.01
CA ILE A 156 3.48 23.60 17.63
C ILE A 156 4.30 22.59 18.42
N ASP A 157 3.62 21.74 19.20
CA ASP A 157 4.23 20.65 19.95
C ASP A 157 4.97 19.65 19.02
N LEU A 158 4.51 19.55 17.76
CA LEU A 158 5.12 18.75 16.71
C LEU A 158 6.16 19.50 15.86
N GLY A 159 6.60 20.69 16.31
CA GLY A 159 7.76 21.39 15.74
C GLY A 159 7.45 22.51 14.75
N ILE A 160 6.18 22.92 14.63
CA ILE A 160 5.84 24.09 13.80
C ILE A 160 6.10 25.39 14.57
N THR A 161 6.72 26.36 13.90
CA THR A 161 6.87 27.72 14.41
C THR A 161 5.82 28.64 13.78
N ARG A 162 4.93 29.22 14.60
CA ARG A 162 3.89 30.16 14.11
C ARG A 162 4.52 31.34 13.37
N GLY A 163 3.93 31.73 12.26
CA GLY A 163 4.39 32.84 11.42
C GLY A 163 5.60 32.53 10.53
N VAL A 164 6.25 31.37 10.70
CA VAL A 164 7.40 30.96 9.90
C VAL A 164 6.98 29.89 8.91
N ARG A 165 6.79 30.30 7.66
CA ARG A 165 6.57 29.36 6.56
C ARG A 165 7.87 28.58 6.30
N GLY A 166 7.74 27.26 6.15
CA GLY A 166 8.82 26.39 5.69
C GLY A 166 9.19 26.64 4.23
N ASN A 167 9.50 25.58 3.48
CA ASN A 167 9.87 25.71 2.07
C ASN A 167 8.78 26.46 1.25
N PRO A 168 9.10 27.62 0.64
CA PRO A 168 8.11 28.43 -0.07
C PRO A 168 7.72 27.85 -1.43
N PHE A 169 8.48 26.88 -1.95
CA PHE A 169 8.28 26.27 -3.26
C PHE A 169 7.43 24.99 -3.21
N THR A 170 7.15 24.46 -2.02
CA THR A 170 6.33 23.25 -1.82
C THR A 170 5.01 23.58 -1.12
N GLY A 171 4.06 22.67 -1.25
CA GLY A 171 2.73 22.83 -0.67
C GLY A 171 1.60 22.16 -1.42
N THR A 172 1.85 21.59 -2.61
CA THR A 172 0.82 20.92 -3.40
C THR A 172 0.47 19.58 -2.74
N GLY A 173 -0.80 19.40 -2.39
CA GLY A 173 -1.36 18.15 -1.89
C GLY A 173 -2.52 17.65 -2.77
N PRO A 174 -3.11 16.49 -2.45
CA PRO A 174 -4.13 15.89 -3.31
C PRO A 174 -5.52 16.51 -3.11
N ALA A 175 -5.75 17.20 -1.99
CA ALA A 175 -7.08 17.60 -1.54
C ALA A 175 -7.78 18.64 -2.44
N VAL A 176 -7.04 19.60 -3.00
CA VAL A 176 -7.61 20.62 -3.91
C VAL A 176 -8.08 19.96 -5.20
N ALA A 177 -7.22 19.15 -5.82
CA ALA A 177 -7.56 18.41 -7.04
C ALA A 177 -8.69 17.39 -6.80
N PHE A 178 -8.69 16.72 -5.64
CA PHE A 178 -9.80 15.87 -5.21
C PHE A 178 -11.13 16.62 -5.23
N ALA A 179 -11.20 17.79 -4.58
CA ALA A 179 -12.43 18.55 -4.52
C ALA A 179 -12.84 19.08 -5.89
N GLN A 180 -11.90 19.53 -6.73
CA GLN A 180 -12.21 19.95 -8.11
C GLN A 180 -12.79 18.80 -8.93
N GLU A 181 -12.26 17.59 -8.80
CA GLU A 181 -12.78 16.43 -9.49
C GLU A 181 -14.15 16.00 -8.94
N MET A 182 -14.38 16.06 -7.63
CA MET A 182 -15.70 15.87 -7.05
C MET A 182 -16.71 16.91 -7.56
N PHE A 183 -16.31 18.18 -7.72
CA PHE A 183 -17.16 19.20 -8.34
C PHE A 183 -17.45 18.85 -9.80
N ARG A 184 -16.46 18.41 -10.57
CA ARG A 184 -16.64 17.98 -11.97
C ARG A 184 -17.62 16.81 -12.09
N LEU A 185 -17.55 15.85 -11.17
CA LEU A 185 -18.40 14.65 -11.16
C LEU A 185 -19.83 14.92 -10.70
N THR A 186 -20.04 15.90 -9.80
CA THR A 186 -21.33 16.08 -9.10
C THR A 186 -22.04 17.40 -9.43
N GLY A 187 -21.30 18.42 -9.89
CA GLY A 187 -21.80 19.80 -10.01
C GLY A 187 -22.05 20.50 -8.67
N ILE A 188 -21.71 19.88 -7.54
CA ILE A 188 -22.03 20.39 -6.19
C ILE A 188 -20.81 21.09 -5.58
N PRO A 189 -20.95 22.26 -4.94
CA PRO A 189 -19.84 22.93 -4.26
C PRO A 189 -19.09 22.06 -3.25
N GLN A 190 -17.81 22.35 -3.04
CA GLN A 190 -16.90 21.48 -2.28
C GLN A 190 -16.14 22.27 -1.23
N GLY A 191 -16.13 21.79 0.01
CA GLY A 191 -15.39 22.34 1.13
C GLY A 191 -14.39 21.33 1.69
N ILE A 192 -13.17 21.75 1.98
CA ILE A 192 -12.12 20.89 2.54
C ILE A 192 -11.72 21.41 3.91
N LEU A 193 -11.74 20.55 4.93
CA LEU A 193 -11.13 20.83 6.22
C LEU A 193 -9.69 20.33 6.20
N ALA A 194 -8.72 21.25 6.22
CA ALA A 194 -7.31 20.90 6.31
C ALA A 194 -6.98 20.41 7.73
N CYS A 195 -6.50 19.17 7.88
CA CYS A 195 -6.23 18.54 9.17
C CYS A 195 -4.91 17.73 9.24
N ALA A 196 -4.17 17.55 8.14
CA ALA A 196 -2.96 16.74 8.08
C ALA A 196 -1.72 17.42 8.69
N HIS A 197 -0.76 16.61 9.13
CA HIS A 197 0.51 17.06 9.70
C HIS A 197 1.66 16.07 9.44
N GLY A 198 2.75 16.56 8.84
CA GLY A 198 3.91 15.79 8.38
C GLY A 198 4.67 15.03 9.48
N GLY A 199 5.26 13.89 9.11
CA GLY A 199 6.09 13.09 10.01
C GLY A 199 5.33 12.31 11.09
N THR A 200 3.99 12.30 11.06
CA THR A 200 3.19 11.69 12.13
C THR A 200 2.96 10.19 11.96
N THR A 201 2.95 9.46 13.08
CA THR A 201 2.57 8.04 13.15
C THR A 201 1.10 7.87 13.54
N MET A 202 0.55 6.67 13.38
CA MET A 202 -0.79 6.34 13.85
C MET A 202 -0.98 6.51 15.37
N THR A 203 0.10 6.45 16.16
CA THR A 203 0.03 6.70 17.62
C THR A 203 -0.32 8.15 17.93
N GLN A 204 0.17 9.12 17.14
CA GLN A 204 -0.17 10.53 17.32
C GLN A 204 -1.60 10.88 16.88
N TRP A 205 -2.22 9.97 16.11
CA TRP A 205 -3.60 10.05 15.67
C TRP A 205 -4.57 9.24 16.55
N ASP A 206 -4.11 8.72 17.70
CA ASP A 206 -4.92 7.88 18.58
C ASP A 206 -6.22 8.59 19.06
N PRO A 207 -7.40 8.04 18.75
CA PRO A 207 -8.68 8.57 19.21
C PRO A 207 -8.83 8.69 20.73
N LEU A 208 -8.07 7.92 21.52
CA LEU A 208 -8.06 8.05 22.99
C LEU A 208 -7.61 9.45 23.44
N LEU A 209 -6.83 10.15 22.62
CA LEU A 209 -6.36 11.50 22.88
C LEU A 209 -7.39 12.58 22.55
N LYS A 210 -8.62 12.24 22.18
CA LYS A 210 -9.66 13.23 21.81
C LYS A 210 -9.97 14.24 22.91
N HIS A 211 -9.85 13.84 24.18
CA HIS A 211 -10.07 14.69 25.34
C HIS A 211 -9.08 15.87 25.41
N LEU A 212 -7.94 15.77 24.74
CA LEU A 212 -6.93 16.84 24.65
C LEU A 212 -7.31 17.95 23.65
N CYS A 213 -8.42 17.82 22.92
CA CYS A 213 -8.89 18.82 21.96
C CYS A 213 -7.77 19.26 20.98
N GLY A 214 -7.49 20.56 20.86
CA GLY A 214 -6.45 21.11 19.97
C GLY A 214 -5.00 20.72 20.30
N LYS A 215 -4.78 19.91 21.36
CA LYS A 215 -3.48 19.35 21.74
C LYS A 215 -3.25 17.91 21.28
N SER A 216 -4.19 17.33 20.52
CA SER A 216 -3.99 16.07 19.78
C SER A 216 -4.48 16.21 18.35
N LEU A 217 -3.94 15.43 17.40
CA LEU A 217 -4.30 15.54 15.98
C LEU A 217 -5.76 15.14 15.74
N TYR A 218 -6.20 14.05 16.41
CA TYR A 218 -7.59 13.60 16.37
C TYR A 218 -8.53 14.62 17.04
N GLY A 219 -8.17 15.13 18.22
CA GLY A 219 -8.96 16.14 18.93
C GLY A 219 -9.07 17.47 18.16
N ALA A 220 -7.98 17.94 17.55
CA ALA A 220 -7.95 19.11 16.68
C ALA A 220 -8.87 18.91 15.47
N THR A 221 -8.83 17.73 14.84
CA THR A 221 -9.72 17.38 13.72
C THR A 221 -11.19 17.44 14.14
N LEU A 222 -11.56 16.84 15.28
CA LEU A 222 -12.94 16.91 15.81
C LEU A 222 -13.37 18.34 16.14
N ARG A 223 -12.47 19.15 16.71
CA ARG A 223 -12.73 20.58 16.97
C ARG A 223 -13.06 21.33 15.68
N ARG A 224 -12.28 21.10 14.61
CA ARG A 224 -12.47 21.72 13.29
C ARG A 224 -13.78 21.27 12.64
N ILE A 225 -14.14 20.00 12.76
CA ILE A 225 -15.45 19.49 12.30
C ILE A 225 -16.59 20.16 13.08
N LYS A 226 -16.50 20.21 14.42
CA LYS A 226 -17.50 20.87 15.28
C LYS A 226 -17.68 22.34 14.95
N LYS A 227 -16.58 23.07 14.71
CA LYS A 227 -16.61 24.48 14.29
C LYS A 227 -17.36 24.69 12.98
N ASN A 228 -17.38 23.68 12.11
CA ASN A 228 -18.11 23.66 10.84
C ASN A 228 -19.42 22.85 10.93
N SER A 229 -20.16 23.04 12.03
CA SER A 229 -21.48 22.43 12.30
C SER A 229 -21.49 20.92 12.52
N GLY A 230 -20.33 20.29 12.72
CA GLY A 230 -20.23 18.90 13.21
C GLY A 230 -20.59 17.81 12.19
N ARG A 231 -20.73 18.15 10.91
CA ARG A 231 -21.14 17.21 9.86
C ARG A 231 -20.18 17.28 8.67
N ILE A 232 -19.83 16.12 8.15
CA ILE A 232 -18.99 15.98 6.94
C ILE A 232 -19.55 14.88 6.05
N THR A 233 -19.08 14.86 4.80
CA THR A 233 -19.47 13.86 3.79
C THR A 233 -18.58 12.64 3.83
N GLY A 234 -17.29 12.81 4.12
CA GLY A 234 -16.31 11.73 4.10
C GLY A 234 -14.91 12.22 4.46
N ILE A 235 -13.98 11.27 4.57
CA ILE A 235 -12.59 11.53 4.92
C ILE A 235 -11.68 11.02 3.80
N ILE A 236 -10.73 11.86 3.40
CA ILE A 236 -9.57 11.44 2.61
C ILE A 236 -8.33 11.38 3.51
N TRP A 237 -7.61 10.26 3.43
CA TRP A 237 -6.54 9.92 4.36
C TRP A 237 -5.28 9.47 3.64
N TYR A 238 -4.13 10.07 3.94
CA TYR A 238 -2.84 9.60 3.44
C TYR A 238 -1.82 9.61 4.58
N GLN A 239 -1.54 8.42 5.10
CA GLN A 239 -0.62 8.17 6.19
C GLN A 239 -0.09 6.73 6.15
N GLY A 240 1.13 6.51 6.62
CA GLY A 240 1.67 5.19 6.91
C GLY A 240 3.18 5.13 6.79
N GLU A 241 3.80 6.12 6.14
CA GLU A 241 5.24 6.14 5.89
C GLU A 241 6.04 6.15 7.21
N SER A 242 5.59 6.85 8.25
CA SER A 242 6.26 6.86 9.56
C SER A 242 6.04 5.57 10.38
N ASP A 243 5.02 4.78 10.06
CA ASP A 243 4.71 3.50 10.73
C ASP A 243 5.44 2.32 10.07
N ALA A 244 6.18 2.53 8.97
CA ALA A 244 6.98 1.50 8.29
C ALA A 244 8.27 1.15 9.05
N ASN A 245 8.10 0.69 10.29
CA ASN A 245 9.17 0.28 11.20
C ASN A 245 8.73 -0.92 12.05
N GLU A 246 9.70 -1.65 12.61
CA GLU A 246 9.47 -2.88 13.38
C GLU A 246 8.46 -2.70 14.54
N LYS A 247 8.48 -1.54 15.22
CA LYS A 247 7.66 -1.27 16.39
C LYS A 247 6.18 -1.05 16.04
N ASP A 248 5.90 -0.33 14.96
CA ASP A 248 4.54 0.16 14.66
C ASP A 248 3.75 -0.77 13.71
N ILE A 249 4.44 -1.48 12.81
CA ILE A 249 3.82 -2.39 11.84
C ILE A 249 2.80 -3.37 12.46
N PRO A 250 3.10 -4.05 13.59
CA PRO A 250 2.16 -5.01 14.17
C PRO A 250 0.80 -4.40 14.52
N TYR A 251 0.77 -3.12 14.87
CA TYR A 251 -0.43 -2.44 15.37
C TYR A 251 -1.18 -1.63 14.30
N TYR A 252 -0.60 -1.44 13.10
CA TYR A 252 -1.13 -0.51 12.11
C TYR A 252 -2.59 -0.82 11.70
N THR A 253 -2.92 -2.10 11.45
CA THR A 253 -4.27 -2.52 11.06
C THR A 253 -5.32 -2.16 12.12
N ASP A 254 -5.05 -2.50 13.39
CA ASP A 254 -5.98 -2.23 14.49
C ASP A 254 -6.11 -0.74 14.77
N ARG A 255 -5.01 0.02 14.69
CA ARG A 255 -5.04 1.48 14.82
C ARG A 255 -5.87 2.13 13.72
N MET A 256 -5.75 1.67 12.47
CA MET A 256 -6.56 2.17 11.35
C MET A 256 -8.05 1.84 11.55
N LYS A 257 -8.38 0.61 11.96
CA LYS A 257 -9.76 0.21 12.25
C LYS A 257 -10.35 1.05 13.38
N ASN A 258 -9.60 1.24 14.47
CA ASN A 258 -9.99 2.06 15.61
C ASN A 258 -10.19 3.54 15.23
N LEU A 259 -9.31 4.10 14.38
CA LEU A 259 -9.42 5.47 13.89
C LEU A 259 -10.72 5.66 13.10
N ILE A 260 -11.00 4.75 12.16
CA ILE A 260 -12.19 4.81 11.30
C ILE A 260 -13.47 4.64 12.13
N SER A 261 -13.51 3.66 13.03
CA SER A 261 -14.68 3.46 13.90
C SER A 261 -14.90 4.65 14.83
N SER A 262 -13.84 5.20 15.41
CA SER A 262 -13.95 6.37 16.30
C SER A 262 -14.51 7.59 15.59
N PHE A 263 -14.08 7.89 14.36
CA PHE A 263 -14.69 8.97 13.58
C PHE A 263 -16.17 8.71 13.30
N ARG A 264 -16.54 7.47 12.98
CA ARG A 264 -17.94 7.09 12.73
C ARG A 264 -18.80 7.27 13.97
N ASP A 265 -18.28 6.89 15.13
CA ASP A 265 -18.99 6.98 16.42
C ASP A 265 -19.10 8.43 16.89
N ASP A 266 -17.99 9.18 16.92
CA ASP A 266 -17.95 10.57 17.37
C ASP A 266 -18.80 11.49 16.46
N LEU A 267 -18.88 11.20 15.16
CA LEU A 267 -19.71 11.92 14.19
C LEU A 267 -21.11 11.32 14.00
N LYS A 268 -21.43 10.23 14.72
CA LYS A 268 -22.71 9.50 14.62
C LYS A 268 -23.10 9.17 13.17
N THR A 269 -22.12 8.77 12.38
CA THR A 269 -22.24 8.45 10.95
C THR A 269 -21.61 7.07 10.71
N PRO A 270 -22.32 5.96 11.01
CA PRO A 270 -21.75 4.60 10.99
C PRO A 270 -21.21 4.19 9.62
N ASP A 271 -21.79 4.71 8.54
CA ASP A 271 -21.35 4.48 7.17
C ASP A 271 -20.53 5.65 6.62
N LEU A 272 -19.76 6.38 7.43
CA LEU A 272 -18.92 7.48 6.94
C LEU A 272 -17.93 6.93 5.88
N PRO A 273 -17.98 7.43 4.62
CA PRO A 273 -17.02 7.05 3.58
C PRO A 273 -15.60 7.44 3.95
N PHE A 274 -14.67 6.52 3.73
CA PHE A 274 -13.25 6.72 4.03
C PHE A 274 -12.39 6.26 2.86
N VAL A 275 -11.65 7.18 2.24
CA VAL A 275 -10.72 6.86 1.15
C VAL A 275 -9.29 7.08 1.64
N ALA A 276 -8.55 5.98 1.80
CA ALA A 276 -7.14 6.01 2.13
C ALA A 276 -6.25 5.97 0.89
N VAL A 277 -4.98 6.28 1.07
CA VAL A 277 -3.92 6.07 0.07
C VAL A 277 -3.04 4.92 0.52
N GLN A 278 -2.76 3.97 -0.38
CA GLN A 278 -1.67 3.02 -0.18
C GLN A 278 -0.37 3.74 -0.49
N ILE A 279 0.54 3.79 0.48
CA ILE A 279 1.73 4.66 0.44
C ILE A 279 2.56 4.40 -0.82
N GLY A 280 3.19 5.46 -1.34
CA GLY A 280 3.97 5.43 -2.57
C GLY A 280 5.34 4.78 -2.41
N ARG A 281 6.25 5.11 -3.33
CA ARG A 281 7.64 4.66 -3.29
C ARG A 281 8.51 5.56 -2.40
N LEU A 282 9.62 5.02 -1.90
CA LEU A 282 10.61 5.66 -1.04
C LEU A 282 12.02 5.40 -1.61
N VAL A 283 12.76 6.47 -1.88
CA VAL A 283 14.15 6.42 -2.36
C VAL A 283 15.09 6.67 -1.18
N ASN A 284 15.37 5.65 -0.38
CA ASN A 284 16.19 5.82 0.83
C ASN A 284 17.11 4.62 1.09
N VAL A 285 18.41 4.89 1.21
CA VAL A 285 19.41 3.89 1.60
C VAL A 285 19.22 3.51 3.07
N GLY A 286 18.88 2.25 3.33
CA GLY A 286 18.72 1.70 4.67
C GLY A 286 17.27 1.49 5.10
N ALA A 287 16.30 1.96 4.32
CA ALA A 287 14.91 1.54 4.48
C ALA A 287 14.76 0.04 4.22
N LYS A 288 13.90 -0.63 5.00
CA LYS A 288 13.65 -2.07 4.85
C LYS A 288 12.42 -2.29 3.97
N ASP A 289 12.63 -2.96 2.84
CA ASP A 289 11.57 -3.31 1.89
C ASP A 289 10.40 -4.04 2.56
N THR A 290 10.72 -5.02 3.43
CA THR A 290 9.72 -5.79 4.18
C THR A 290 8.85 -4.92 5.09
N TRP A 291 9.40 -3.86 5.67
CA TRP A 291 8.64 -2.94 6.51
C TRP A 291 7.71 -2.06 5.68
N TRP A 292 8.23 -1.52 4.58
CA TRP A 292 7.47 -0.66 3.68
C TRP A 292 6.30 -1.39 3.02
N ASN A 293 6.58 -2.56 2.42
CA ASN A 293 5.54 -3.36 1.77
C ASN A 293 4.53 -3.92 2.78
N SER A 294 4.93 -4.16 4.05
CA SER A 294 3.98 -4.58 5.09
C SER A 294 2.92 -3.51 5.36
N ILE A 295 3.27 -2.23 5.42
CA ILE A 295 2.29 -1.14 5.54
C ILE A 295 1.38 -1.08 4.30
N GLN A 296 1.95 -1.19 3.10
CA GLN A 296 1.18 -1.19 1.85
C GLN A 296 0.17 -2.35 1.80
N GLU A 297 0.59 -3.57 2.17
CA GLU A 297 -0.27 -4.75 2.24
C GLU A 297 -1.38 -4.57 3.28
N LYS A 298 -1.07 -4.03 4.47
CA LYS A 298 -2.07 -3.74 5.51
C LYS A 298 -3.11 -2.72 5.03
N GLN A 299 -2.68 -1.67 4.34
CA GLN A 299 -3.59 -0.68 3.73
C GLN A 299 -4.50 -1.32 2.68
N PHE A 300 -3.98 -2.26 1.89
CA PHE A 300 -4.77 -2.98 0.88
C PHE A 300 -5.80 -3.93 1.52
N ARG A 301 -5.40 -4.71 2.52
CA ARG A 301 -6.28 -5.68 3.21
C ARG A 301 -7.45 -5.06 3.95
N LEU A 302 -7.35 -3.79 4.36
CA LEU A 302 -8.48 -3.06 4.96
C LEU A 302 -9.71 -3.00 4.04
N LEU A 303 -9.56 -3.19 2.72
CA LEU A 303 -10.69 -3.35 1.79
C LEU A 303 -11.62 -4.51 2.15
N GLU A 304 -11.08 -5.56 2.77
CA GLU A 304 -11.83 -6.76 3.16
C GLU A 304 -12.40 -6.65 4.57
N GLU A 305 -11.80 -5.80 5.41
CA GLU A 305 -12.10 -5.71 6.84
C GLU A 305 -13.00 -4.52 7.22
N VAL A 306 -13.02 -3.46 6.39
CA VAL A 306 -13.69 -2.20 6.72
C VAL A 306 -14.77 -1.88 5.70
N LYS A 307 -16.02 -1.78 6.16
CA LYS A 307 -17.15 -1.33 5.32
C LYS A 307 -16.98 0.13 4.91
N ASN A 308 -17.48 0.49 3.73
CA ASN A 308 -17.43 1.84 3.16
C ASN A 308 -16.03 2.48 3.20
N TYR A 309 -15.02 1.67 2.89
CA TYR A 309 -13.62 2.03 2.80
C TYR A 309 -13.12 1.74 1.39
N SER A 310 -12.23 2.59 0.90
CA SER A 310 -11.47 2.34 -0.33
C SER A 310 -10.03 2.77 -0.13
N VAL A 311 -9.13 2.18 -0.91
CA VAL A 311 -7.72 2.55 -0.96
C VAL A 311 -7.30 2.90 -2.38
N VAL A 312 -6.44 3.90 -2.53
CA VAL A 312 -5.90 4.35 -3.82
C VAL A 312 -4.37 4.24 -3.79
N PRO A 313 -3.73 3.53 -4.73
CA PRO A 313 -2.27 3.39 -4.71
C PRO A 313 -1.54 4.62 -5.26
N ALA A 314 -0.40 4.93 -4.63
CA ALA A 314 0.52 5.99 -5.02
C ALA A 314 1.87 5.47 -5.57
N VAL A 315 2.06 4.15 -5.70
CA VAL A 315 3.35 3.55 -6.09
C VAL A 315 3.85 3.95 -7.49
N ASP A 316 2.94 4.19 -8.44
CA ASP A 316 3.26 4.60 -9.82
C ASP A 316 3.47 6.12 -9.99
N LEU A 317 3.41 6.87 -8.88
CA LEU A 317 3.51 8.32 -8.92
C LEU A 317 4.97 8.79 -8.81
N SER A 318 5.28 9.86 -9.54
CA SER A 318 6.56 10.55 -9.47
C SER A 318 6.71 11.28 -8.13
N LEU A 319 7.97 11.56 -7.77
CA LEU A 319 8.33 12.23 -6.52
C LEU A 319 9.04 13.55 -6.84
N ASP A 320 8.89 14.56 -5.98
CA ASP A 320 9.68 15.80 -6.04
C ASP A 320 10.89 15.80 -5.08
N ASP A 321 10.93 14.84 -4.16
CA ASP A 321 12.10 14.48 -3.36
C ASP A 321 12.18 12.95 -3.19
N THR A 322 12.80 12.45 -2.13
CA THR A 322 12.99 11.01 -1.92
C THR A 322 11.76 10.28 -1.39
N ILE A 323 10.67 10.96 -1.01
CA ILE A 323 9.49 10.34 -0.38
C ILE A 323 8.15 11.01 -0.71
N HIS A 324 8.16 12.30 -1.09
CA HIS A 324 6.95 13.07 -1.34
C HIS A 324 6.53 13.03 -2.80
N VAL A 325 5.26 12.69 -3.02
CA VAL A 325 4.62 12.67 -4.35
C VAL A 325 4.72 14.06 -4.97
N SER A 326 5.10 14.09 -6.25
CA SER A 326 5.33 15.34 -6.98
C SER A 326 4.06 16.19 -7.05
N GLY A 327 4.20 17.51 -7.15
CA GLY A 327 3.05 18.41 -7.28
C GLY A 327 2.14 18.03 -8.46
N LYS A 328 2.74 17.62 -9.58
CA LYS A 328 2.01 17.10 -10.75
C LYS A 328 1.17 15.87 -10.40
N ASP A 329 1.77 14.88 -9.75
CA ASP A 329 1.09 13.62 -9.46
C ASP A 329 0.21 13.67 -8.20
N GLN A 330 0.36 14.67 -7.34
CA GLN A 330 -0.62 14.98 -6.29
C GLN A 330 -1.98 15.33 -6.91
N ASN A 331 -2.00 16.07 -8.03
CA ASN A 331 -3.25 16.34 -8.76
C ASN A 331 -3.88 15.06 -9.33
N ARG A 332 -3.03 14.14 -9.80
CA ARG A 332 -3.45 12.84 -10.34
C ARG A 332 -4.01 11.95 -9.23
N LEU A 333 -3.34 11.90 -8.08
CA LEU A 333 -3.79 11.22 -6.87
C LEU A 333 -5.14 11.77 -6.39
N GLY A 334 -5.29 13.09 -6.31
CA GLY A 334 -6.55 13.73 -5.92
C GLY A 334 -7.74 13.28 -6.78
N LYS A 335 -7.56 13.21 -8.10
CA LYS A 335 -8.59 12.71 -9.03
C LYS A 335 -8.94 11.24 -8.78
N ARG A 336 -7.95 10.38 -8.56
CA ARG A 336 -8.16 8.96 -8.22
C ARG A 336 -8.94 8.81 -6.91
N MET A 337 -8.61 9.62 -5.90
CA MET A 337 -9.33 9.65 -4.63
C MET A 337 -10.77 10.12 -4.79
N ALA A 338 -11.02 11.11 -5.66
CA ALA A 338 -12.36 11.61 -5.94
C ALA A 338 -13.22 10.56 -6.62
N TYR A 339 -12.66 9.84 -7.59
CA TYR A 339 -13.33 8.70 -8.22
C TYR A 339 -13.70 7.63 -7.18
N ALA A 340 -12.74 7.23 -6.33
CA ALA A 340 -12.99 6.24 -5.28
C ALA A 340 -14.08 6.71 -4.31
N MET A 341 -14.05 7.97 -3.88
CA MET A 341 -15.06 8.56 -3.00
C MET A 341 -16.45 8.59 -3.66
N ASN A 342 -16.51 8.93 -4.95
CA ASN A 342 -17.76 8.94 -5.71
C ASN A 342 -18.37 7.53 -5.80
N VAL A 343 -17.56 6.49 -5.98
CA VAL A 343 -18.00 5.09 -5.94
C VAL A 343 -18.52 4.70 -4.56
N LEU A 344 -17.87 5.13 -3.47
CA LEU A 344 -18.36 4.89 -2.11
C LEU A 344 -19.71 5.56 -1.84
N LEU A 345 -19.92 6.79 -2.35
CA LEU A 345 -21.15 7.54 -2.14
C LEU A 345 -22.33 7.01 -2.97
N ASN A 346 -22.09 6.62 -4.21
CA ASN A 346 -23.14 6.36 -5.21
C ASN A 346 -23.17 4.90 -5.71
N GLY A 347 -22.27 4.05 -5.19
CA GLY A 347 -22.18 2.64 -5.53
C GLY A 347 -21.70 2.39 -6.96
N LYS A 348 -22.01 1.19 -7.49
CA LYS A 348 -21.51 0.69 -8.78
C LYS A 348 -21.93 1.51 -10.01
N THR A 349 -22.98 2.33 -9.88
CA THR A 349 -23.44 3.20 -10.98
C THR A 349 -22.48 4.36 -11.24
N ALA A 350 -21.71 4.76 -10.22
CA ALA A 350 -20.73 5.83 -10.31
C ALA A 350 -19.33 5.37 -10.78
N GLY A 351 -19.07 4.07 -10.81
CA GLY A 351 -17.80 3.50 -11.22
C GLY A 351 -17.52 2.13 -10.61
N LYS A 352 -16.32 1.62 -10.87
CA LYS A 352 -15.86 0.33 -10.31
C LYS A 352 -14.99 0.55 -9.07
N PRO A 353 -15.03 -0.33 -8.06
CA PRO A 353 -14.10 -0.30 -6.92
C PRO A 353 -12.62 -0.40 -7.35
N PRO A 354 -11.66 -0.38 -6.40
CA PRO A 354 -10.24 -0.60 -6.71
C PRO A 354 -10.01 -1.88 -7.54
N ILE A 355 -8.99 -1.83 -8.39
CA ILE A 355 -8.59 -2.99 -9.20
C ILE A 355 -8.09 -4.08 -8.26
N GLN A 356 -8.60 -5.30 -8.44
CA GLN A 356 -8.25 -6.44 -7.59
C GLN A 356 -7.95 -7.65 -8.45
N MET A 357 -7.02 -8.48 -7.98
CA MET A 357 -6.80 -9.79 -8.56
C MET A 357 -8.06 -10.64 -8.42
N ASP A 358 -8.41 -11.34 -9.50
CA ASP A 358 -9.59 -12.21 -9.57
C ASP A 358 -9.17 -13.67 -9.68
N LYS A 359 -8.29 -13.97 -10.65
CA LYS A 359 -7.82 -15.34 -10.89
C LYS A 359 -6.37 -15.34 -11.35
N ILE A 360 -5.61 -16.35 -10.92
CA ILE A 360 -4.27 -16.65 -11.42
C ILE A 360 -4.24 -18.04 -12.04
N SER A 361 -3.48 -18.21 -13.12
CA SER A 361 -3.26 -19.51 -13.76
C SER A 361 -1.87 -19.59 -14.36
N ILE A 362 -1.28 -20.78 -14.38
CA ILE A 362 0.05 -21.04 -14.93
C ILE A 362 -0.13 -21.91 -16.18
N LYS A 363 0.52 -21.53 -17.28
CA LYS A 363 0.53 -22.28 -18.54
C LYS A 363 1.97 -22.55 -18.98
N PRO A 364 2.37 -23.81 -19.19
CA PRO A 364 3.62 -24.12 -19.87
C PRO A 364 3.63 -23.53 -21.30
N VAL A 365 4.81 -23.15 -21.81
CA VAL A 365 4.97 -22.60 -23.17
C VAL A 365 5.90 -23.49 -24.01
N PRO A 366 5.38 -24.53 -24.69
CA PRO A 366 6.19 -25.40 -25.56
C PRO A 366 6.83 -24.64 -26.74
N PRO A 367 7.99 -25.09 -27.28
CA PRO A 367 8.79 -26.24 -26.84
C PRO A 367 9.74 -25.93 -25.67
N TYR A 368 9.80 -24.67 -25.23
CA TYR A 368 10.71 -24.21 -24.19
C TYR A 368 10.16 -24.60 -22.81
N ASN A 369 11.02 -24.94 -21.85
CA ASN A 369 10.60 -25.32 -20.50
C ASN A 369 10.24 -24.08 -19.63
N PHE A 370 9.53 -23.12 -20.23
CA PHE A 370 9.13 -21.84 -19.66
C PHE A 370 7.64 -21.81 -19.32
N SER A 371 7.22 -20.80 -18.56
CA SER A 371 5.84 -20.65 -18.10
C SER A 371 5.30 -19.25 -18.30
N GLU A 372 4.00 -19.18 -18.63
CA GLU A 372 3.19 -17.98 -18.56
C GLU A 372 2.30 -18.01 -17.31
N ILE A 373 2.44 -17.00 -16.44
CA ILE A 373 1.53 -16.74 -15.33
C ILE A 373 0.52 -15.70 -15.82
N ARG A 374 -0.75 -16.09 -15.91
CA ARG A 374 -1.85 -15.24 -16.37
C ARG A 374 -2.69 -14.82 -15.18
N ILE A 375 -2.74 -13.52 -14.95
CA ILE A 375 -3.46 -12.89 -13.85
C ILE A 375 -4.63 -12.11 -14.43
N GLN A 376 -5.84 -12.53 -14.08
CA GLN A 376 -7.07 -11.85 -14.39
C GLN A 376 -7.38 -10.84 -13.29
N PHE A 377 -7.70 -9.61 -13.67
CA PHE A 377 -8.12 -8.57 -12.74
C PHE A 377 -9.60 -8.21 -12.93
N LYS A 378 -10.28 -8.00 -11.81
CA LYS A 378 -11.61 -7.39 -11.75
C LYS A 378 -11.49 -5.88 -11.52
N ASN A 379 -12.57 -5.17 -11.80
CA ASN A 379 -12.70 -3.71 -11.65
C ASN A 379 -11.81 -2.84 -12.54
N VAL A 380 -11.07 -3.41 -13.49
CA VAL A 380 -10.38 -2.67 -14.56
C VAL A 380 -11.40 -1.91 -15.40
N SER A 381 -11.15 -0.63 -15.64
CA SER A 381 -11.97 0.20 -16.54
C SER A 381 -11.58 -0.14 -17.96
N GLU A 382 -12.42 -0.91 -18.65
CA GLU A 382 -12.25 -1.43 -20.01
C GLU A 382 -10.99 -2.28 -20.21
N ARG A 383 -9.80 -1.69 -20.12
CA ARG A 383 -8.50 -2.35 -20.30
C ARG A 383 -7.38 -1.67 -19.51
N PHE A 384 -6.32 -2.41 -19.30
CA PHE A 384 -5.03 -1.86 -18.90
C PHE A 384 -4.42 -0.99 -20.01
N PHE A 385 -3.62 -0.04 -19.55
CA PHE A 385 -2.93 0.97 -20.30
C PHE A 385 -1.50 1.10 -19.76
N VAL A 386 -0.54 1.05 -20.68
CA VAL A 386 0.86 1.39 -20.47
C VAL A 386 1.25 2.31 -21.62
N SER A 387 2.11 3.29 -21.35
CA SER A 387 2.57 4.24 -22.39
C SER A 387 3.26 3.49 -23.53
N GLU A 388 3.06 3.97 -24.76
CA GLU A 388 3.70 3.40 -25.95
C GLU A 388 5.23 3.40 -25.80
N GLY A 389 5.88 2.32 -26.23
CA GLY A 389 7.32 2.13 -26.10
C GLY A 389 7.83 1.79 -24.69
N VAL A 390 6.95 1.74 -23.68
CA VAL A 390 7.32 1.40 -22.30
C VAL A 390 6.86 -0.03 -21.97
N ARG A 391 7.76 -0.85 -21.41
CA ARG A 391 7.40 -2.20 -20.96
C ARG A 391 6.54 -2.13 -19.69
N PRO A 392 5.44 -2.91 -19.59
CA PRO A 392 4.77 -3.12 -18.32
C PRO A 392 5.74 -3.65 -17.27
N SER A 393 5.71 -3.08 -16.06
CA SER A 393 6.67 -3.38 -15.01
C SER A 393 6.01 -3.37 -13.63
N GLY A 394 6.71 -3.95 -12.65
CA GLY A 394 6.32 -3.99 -11.24
C GLY A 394 6.17 -5.42 -10.70
N PHE A 395 6.06 -6.42 -11.56
CA PHE A 395 5.96 -7.82 -11.16
C PHE A 395 7.31 -8.48 -10.93
N CYS A 396 7.42 -9.25 -9.86
CA CYS A 396 8.57 -10.12 -9.60
C CYS A 396 8.13 -11.44 -8.97
N ILE A 397 8.97 -12.47 -9.11
CA ILE A 397 8.76 -13.80 -8.53
C ILE A 397 9.93 -14.08 -7.58
N GLY A 398 9.65 -14.65 -6.41
CA GLY A 398 10.65 -14.83 -5.35
C GLY A 398 10.44 -16.07 -4.50
N ASP A 399 11.45 -16.38 -3.67
CA ASP A 399 11.44 -17.51 -2.72
C ASP A 399 12.31 -17.19 -1.48
N PRO A 400 11.77 -16.50 -0.45
CA PRO A 400 10.62 -15.60 -0.47
C PRO A 400 10.96 -14.24 -1.10
N GLU A 401 12.24 -13.86 -1.16
CA GLU A 401 12.73 -12.61 -1.75
C GLU A 401 12.65 -12.65 -3.29
N PRO A 402 12.32 -11.53 -3.95
CA PRO A 402 12.30 -11.45 -5.41
C PRO A 402 13.62 -11.86 -6.06
N SER A 403 13.52 -12.54 -7.19
CA SER A 403 14.63 -12.98 -8.03
C SER A 403 14.30 -12.71 -9.51
N PRO A 404 15.30 -12.64 -10.41
CA PRO A 404 15.12 -12.27 -11.81
C PRO A 404 14.52 -13.43 -12.64
N PHE A 405 13.34 -13.91 -12.25
CA PHE A 405 12.63 -14.98 -12.96
C PHE A 405 11.64 -14.47 -14.01
N VAL A 406 11.36 -13.16 -14.06
CA VAL A 406 10.44 -12.53 -15.01
C VAL A 406 11.24 -11.90 -16.13
N TYR A 407 11.06 -12.36 -17.36
CA TYR A 407 11.76 -11.81 -18.54
C TYR A 407 10.86 -10.95 -19.44
N ASP A 408 9.54 -11.09 -19.34
CA ASP A 408 8.59 -10.31 -20.12
C ASP A 408 7.23 -10.18 -19.38
N THR A 409 6.55 -9.06 -19.57
CA THR A 409 5.22 -8.80 -19.00
C THR A 409 4.36 -8.12 -20.05
N ILE A 410 3.19 -8.69 -20.31
CA ILE A 410 2.24 -8.24 -21.32
C ILE A 410 0.92 -7.89 -20.65
N VAL A 411 0.34 -6.76 -21.02
CA VAL A 411 -1.02 -6.38 -20.61
C VAL A 411 -1.98 -6.57 -21.79
N SER A 412 -3.11 -7.23 -21.57
CA SER A 412 -4.13 -7.45 -22.60
C SER A 412 -5.52 -7.41 -21.98
N GLY A 413 -6.34 -6.41 -22.36
CA GLY A 413 -7.63 -6.18 -21.73
C GLY A 413 -7.45 -5.97 -20.22
N ASN A 414 -8.12 -6.78 -19.41
CA ASN A 414 -7.99 -6.81 -17.95
C ASN A 414 -7.10 -7.95 -17.42
N CYS A 415 -6.26 -8.53 -18.28
CA CYS A 415 -5.32 -9.58 -17.92
C CYS A 415 -3.87 -9.09 -18.01
N VAL A 416 -3.04 -9.51 -17.06
CA VAL A 416 -1.58 -9.41 -17.12
C VAL A 416 -1.00 -10.81 -17.36
N ILE A 417 -0.10 -10.93 -18.32
CA ILE A 417 0.61 -12.17 -18.65
C ILE A 417 2.09 -11.95 -18.31
N ILE A 418 2.60 -12.68 -17.34
CA ILE A 418 4.00 -12.66 -16.93
C ILE A 418 4.67 -13.89 -17.50
N ARG A 419 5.77 -13.70 -18.22
CA ARG A 419 6.58 -14.79 -18.74
C ARG A 419 7.79 -15.02 -17.87
N SER A 420 7.91 -16.26 -17.40
CA SER A 420 8.99 -16.70 -16.54
C SER A 420 9.88 -17.71 -17.24
N ASN A 421 11.19 -17.61 -16.99
CA ASN A 421 12.18 -18.59 -17.45
C ASN A 421 12.11 -19.91 -16.66
N LEU A 422 11.21 -20.01 -15.68
CA LEU A 422 10.97 -21.22 -14.90
C LEU A 422 9.90 -22.12 -15.56
N PRO A 423 10.06 -23.44 -15.49
CA PRO A 423 8.99 -24.38 -15.80
C PRO A 423 7.86 -24.29 -14.77
N ALA A 424 6.69 -24.87 -15.09
CA ALA A 424 5.53 -24.80 -14.20
C ALA A 424 5.83 -25.42 -12.83
N SER A 425 6.55 -26.55 -12.78
CA SER A 425 7.02 -27.18 -11.55
C SER A 425 8.06 -26.34 -10.81
N GLY A 426 8.81 -25.50 -11.53
CA GLY A 426 9.77 -24.56 -10.94
C GLY A 426 9.09 -23.36 -10.30
N LEU A 427 7.80 -23.11 -10.56
CA LEU A 427 7.02 -22.07 -9.90
C LEU A 427 6.36 -22.56 -8.60
N ASP A 428 6.30 -23.87 -8.35
CA ASP A 428 5.68 -24.42 -7.14
C ASP A 428 6.42 -23.93 -5.88
N GLY A 429 5.66 -23.32 -4.97
CA GLY A 429 6.15 -22.79 -3.69
C GLY A 429 6.78 -21.40 -3.80
N LYS A 430 6.85 -20.81 -5.00
CA LYS A 430 7.35 -19.45 -5.20
C LYS A 430 6.24 -18.42 -5.03
N PHE A 431 6.62 -17.18 -4.77
CA PHE A 431 5.69 -16.08 -4.54
C PHE A 431 5.77 -15.04 -5.64
N LEU A 432 4.61 -14.59 -6.09
CA LEU A 432 4.44 -13.44 -6.96
C LEU A 432 4.19 -12.18 -6.13
N TYR A 433 4.81 -11.09 -6.53
CA TYR A 433 4.59 -9.76 -5.99
C TYR A 433 4.34 -8.75 -7.10
N TYR A 434 3.62 -7.68 -6.78
CA TYR A 434 3.59 -6.46 -7.60
C TYR A 434 3.98 -5.27 -6.73
N GLY A 435 5.00 -4.51 -7.14
CA GLY A 435 5.51 -3.36 -6.41
C GLY A 435 6.31 -3.72 -5.16
N TYR A 436 7.04 -4.84 -5.18
CA TYR A 436 7.95 -5.20 -4.08
C TYR A 436 9.11 -4.22 -3.98
N GLY A 437 9.50 -3.90 -2.75
CA GLY A 437 10.57 -2.98 -2.43
C GLY A 437 10.08 -1.59 -2.07
N THR A 438 11.02 -0.77 -1.63
CA THR A 438 10.84 0.65 -1.33
C THR A 438 10.75 1.52 -2.59
N ASP A 439 11.54 1.24 -3.63
CA ASP A 439 11.53 1.99 -4.91
C ASP A 439 11.24 1.15 -6.17
N PRO A 440 10.09 0.46 -6.26
CA PRO A 440 9.75 -0.31 -7.45
C PRO A 440 9.32 0.58 -8.62
N TYR A 441 9.71 0.21 -9.83
CA TYR A 441 9.15 0.82 -11.05
C TYR A 441 7.83 0.15 -11.44
N CYS A 442 6.72 0.81 -11.07
CA CYS A 442 5.35 0.39 -11.38
C CYS A 442 4.70 1.36 -12.38
N ASN A 443 4.09 0.85 -13.46
CA ASN A 443 3.52 1.70 -14.51
C ASN A 443 2.19 1.19 -15.11
N ILE A 444 1.63 0.12 -14.54
CA ILE A 444 0.38 -0.48 -15.03
C ILE A 444 -0.81 0.24 -14.41
N ARG A 445 -1.63 0.82 -15.27
CA ARG A 445 -2.88 1.49 -14.91
C ARG A 445 -3.98 1.10 -15.89
N ASP A 446 -5.23 1.42 -15.60
CA ASP A 446 -6.31 1.34 -16.59
C ASP A 446 -6.51 2.66 -17.34
N ILE A 447 -7.43 2.67 -18.31
CA ILE A 447 -7.74 3.86 -19.11
C ILE A 447 -8.38 5.02 -18.32
N GLN A 448 -8.88 4.75 -17.10
CA GLN A 448 -9.36 5.78 -16.16
C GLN A 448 -8.26 6.18 -15.17
N ASP A 449 -7.02 5.81 -15.47
CA ASP A 449 -5.84 6.11 -14.67
C ASP A 449 -5.86 5.49 -13.27
N LYS A 450 -6.58 4.38 -13.05
CA LYS A 450 -6.48 3.60 -11.81
C LYS A 450 -5.28 2.67 -11.90
N SER A 451 -4.36 2.81 -10.96
CA SER A 451 -3.17 1.95 -10.84
C SER A 451 -3.49 0.69 -10.04
N LEU A 452 -2.67 -0.35 -10.25
CA LEU A 452 -2.68 -1.54 -9.40
C LEU A 452 -2.15 -1.20 -8.00
N CYS A 453 -2.79 -1.73 -6.95
CA CYS A 453 -2.21 -1.71 -5.62
C CYS A 453 -0.95 -2.57 -5.57
N VAL A 454 0.02 -2.18 -4.75
CA VAL A 454 1.07 -3.08 -4.29
C VAL A 454 0.40 -4.24 -3.57
N PHE A 455 0.79 -5.46 -3.93
CA PHE A 455 0.28 -6.66 -3.30
C PHE A 455 1.33 -7.77 -3.33
N GLY A 456 1.13 -8.74 -2.45
CA GLY A 456 1.94 -9.95 -2.35
C GLY A 456 2.40 -10.16 -0.91
N PRO A 457 2.97 -11.34 -0.61
CA PRO A 457 3.20 -12.47 -1.51
C PRO A 457 1.92 -13.21 -1.94
N VAL A 458 1.80 -13.50 -3.24
CA VAL A 458 0.79 -14.41 -3.81
C VAL A 458 1.47 -15.72 -4.17
N MET A 459 1.10 -16.82 -3.53
CA MET A 459 1.69 -18.13 -3.81
C MET A 459 1.42 -18.57 -5.26
N LEU A 460 2.43 -19.11 -5.92
CA LEU A 460 2.36 -19.75 -7.24
C LEU A 460 2.45 -21.26 -7.11
N GLY A 461 1.70 -21.97 -7.95
CA GLY A 461 1.73 -23.43 -8.00
C GLY A 461 1.25 -24.08 -6.70
N GLN A 462 1.90 -25.18 -6.32
CA GLN A 462 1.60 -25.92 -5.08
C GLN A 462 2.33 -25.36 -3.87
N TYR A 463 1.71 -25.44 -2.69
CA TYR A 463 2.37 -25.14 -1.41
C TYR A 463 3.44 -26.19 -1.12
N ARG A 464 4.63 -25.74 -0.68
CA ARG A 464 5.77 -26.61 -0.40
C ARG A 464 6.50 -26.13 0.86
N ALA A 465 6.83 -27.05 1.77
CA ALA A 465 7.71 -26.76 2.90
C ALA A 465 9.17 -26.95 2.48
N LEU A 466 9.87 -25.86 2.17
CA LEU A 466 11.21 -25.88 1.59
C LEU A 466 12.22 -25.26 2.54
N THR A 467 13.39 -25.87 2.67
CA THR A 467 14.54 -25.19 3.29
C THR A 467 15.07 -24.12 2.33
N PRO A 468 15.79 -23.09 2.83
CA PRO A 468 16.64 -22.27 1.99
C PRO A 468 17.59 -23.14 1.14
N MET A 469 18.04 -22.59 0.01
CA MET A 469 19.08 -23.24 -0.80
C MET A 469 20.35 -23.40 0.03
N CYS A 470 20.93 -24.61 -0.02
CA CYS A 470 22.21 -24.86 0.63
C CYS A 470 23.32 -24.21 -0.19
N ILE A 471 23.86 -23.11 0.34
CA ILE A 471 24.93 -22.31 -0.30
C ILE A 471 26.28 -22.50 0.39
N GLU A 472 26.41 -23.48 1.29
CA GLU A 472 27.64 -23.72 2.02
C GLU A 472 27.92 -25.22 2.09
N TRP A 473 29.04 -25.64 1.51
CA TRP A 473 29.38 -27.04 1.28
C TRP A 473 30.82 -27.34 1.69
N ASP A 474 31.09 -28.54 2.17
CA ASP A 474 32.43 -29.12 2.06
C ASP A 474 32.59 -29.64 0.64
N ILE A 475 33.64 -29.19 -0.05
CA ILE A 475 33.86 -29.49 -1.47
C ILE A 475 35.22 -30.14 -1.67
N SER A 476 35.29 -31.10 -2.57
CA SER A 476 36.55 -31.66 -3.07
C SER A 476 36.45 -31.96 -4.56
N PHE A 477 37.51 -31.72 -5.33
CA PHE A 477 37.54 -32.04 -6.76
C PHE A 477 38.90 -32.66 -7.12
N PRO A 478 39.11 -33.95 -6.77
CA PRO A 478 40.38 -34.64 -7.01
C PRO A 478 40.74 -34.66 -8.49
N PHE A 479 42.05 -34.76 -8.77
CA PHE A 479 42.55 -34.57 -10.13
C PHE A 479 42.11 -35.66 -11.12
N ASN A 480 41.88 -36.88 -10.65
CA ASN A 480 41.51 -38.01 -11.49
C ASN A 480 40.24 -38.69 -10.94
N LEU A 481 39.53 -39.39 -11.82
CA LEU A 481 38.48 -40.33 -11.41
C LEU A 481 39.09 -41.47 -10.58
N PRO A 482 38.36 -42.01 -9.59
CA PRO A 482 38.75 -43.25 -8.93
C PRO A 482 38.87 -44.41 -9.91
N GLU A 483 39.70 -45.39 -9.59
CA GLU A 483 39.85 -46.59 -10.42
C GLU A 483 38.49 -47.32 -10.58
N GLY A 484 38.15 -47.69 -11.83
CA GLY A 484 36.89 -48.36 -12.14
C GLY A 484 35.66 -47.46 -12.23
N VAL A 485 35.82 -46.13 -12.11
CA VAL A 485 34.72 -45.15 -12.26
C VAL A 485 34.81 -44.46 -13.61
N ASP A 486 33.70 -44.39 -14.34
CA ASP A 486 33.60 -43.66 -15.62
C ASP A 486 33.06 -42.23 -15.47
N SER A 487 33.04 -41.47 -16.57
CA SER A 487 32.57 -40.08 -16.58
C SER A 487 31.06 -39.93 -16.36
N LYS A 488 30.30 -41.02 -16.41
CA LYS A 488 28.87 -41.09 -16.07
C LYS A 488 28.63 -41.53 -14.62
N LEU A 489 29.72 -41.64 -13.84
CA LEU A 489 29.73 -42.06 -12.44
C LEU A 489 29.29 -43.51 -12.24
N ASN A 490 29.32 -44.35 -13.28
CA ASN A 490 29.14 -45.79 -13.11
C ASN A 490 30.32 -46.35 -12.29
N GLY A 491 30.04 -47.28 -11.38
CA GLY A 491 31.05 -47.82 -10.45
C GLY A 491 31.35 -46.91 -9.24
N LEU A 492 30.88 -45.65 -9.23
CA LEU A 492 31.10 -44.75 -8.12
C LEU A 492 30.29 -45.17 -6.88
N THR A 493 30.98 -45.28 -5.75
CA THR A 493 30.40 -45.52 -4.41
C THR A 493 30.79 -44.41 -3.44
N VAL A 494 30.03 -44.23 -2.35
CA VAL A 494 30.33 -43.23 -1.32
C VAL A 494 31.68 -43.43 -0.65
N ASN A 495 32.27 -44.64 -0.66
CA ASN A 495 33.57 -44.87 -0.02
C ASN A 495 34.74 -44.15 -0.71
N HIS A 496 34.61 -43.82 -2.00
CA HIS A 496 35.66 -43.13 -2.76
C HIS A 496 35.95 -41.70 -2.25
N GLN A 497 35.06 -41.11 -1.45
CA GLN A 497 35.32 -39.81 -0.81
C GLN A 497 36.22 -39.88 0.42
N LYS A 498 36.51 -41.07 0.97
CA LYS A 498 37.23 -41.19 2.26
C LYS A 498 38.65 -40.62 2.24
N GLU A 499 39.27 -40.57 1.08
CA GLU A 499 40.65 -40.09 0.89
C GLU A 499 40.72 -38.70 0.24
N VAL A 500 39.58 -38.04 0.03
CA VAL A 500 39.57 -36.71 -0.59
C VAL A 500 39.82 -35.61 0.44
N ILE A 501 40.41 -34.52 -0.02
CA ILE A 501 40.67 -33.35 0.83
C ILE A 501 39.47 -32.41 0.71
N TRP A 502 38.79 -32.18 1.84
CA TRP A 502 37.61 -31.32 1.91
C TRP A 502 37.99 -29.87 2.20
N GLN A 503 37.37 -28.95 1.47
CA GLN A 503 37.46 -27.53 1.73
C GLN A 503 36.05 -26.96 1.91
N ARG A 504 35.81 -26.30 3.05
CA ARG A 504 34.56 -25.56 3.27
C ARG A 504 34.50 -24.36 2.33
N MET A 505 33.41 -24.24 1.59
CA MET A 505 33.15 -23.15 0.66
C MET A 505 31.74 -22.60 0.86
N LYS A 506 31.62 -21.27 0.82
CA LYS A 506 30.35 -20.55 0.83
C LYS A 506 30.17 -19.81 -0.49
N PHE A 507 29.01 -19.99 -1.11
CA PHE A 507 28.64 -19.37 -2.37
C PHE A 507 27.82 -18.10 -2.13
N GLN A 508 27.92 -17.15 -3.05
CA GLN A 508 27.14 -15.91 -3.01
C GLN A 508 25.73 -16.12 -3.58
N ASP A 509 25.60 -17.06 -4.52
CA ASP A 509 24.37 -17.33 -5.25
C ASP A 509 23.76 -18.68 -4.85
N ARG A 510 22.49 -18.85 -5.21
CA ARG A 510 21.72 -20.09 -4.99
C ARG A 510 22.27 -21.28 -5.79
N PHE A 511 22.93 -21.00 -6.92
CA PHE A 511 23.68 -21.99 -7.68
C PHE A 511 25.10 -22.05 -7.12
N CYS A 512 25.54 -23.24 -6.69
CA CYS A 512 26.88 -23.45 -6.19
C CYS A 512 27.87 -23.57 -7.36
N ASP A 513 28.16 -22.45 -8.02
CA ASP A 513 28.97 -22.36 -9.23
C ASP A 513 30.48 -22.52 -8.95
N LEU A 514 31.10 -23.48 -9.61
CA LEU A 514 32.52 -23.84 -9.57
C LEU A 514 33.21 -23.69 -10.94
N HIS A 515 32.58 -23.06 -11.93
CA HIS A 515 33.11 -22.93 -13.28
C HIS A 515 34.53 -22.35 -13.32
N GLU A 516 34.79 -21.27 -12.58
CA GLU A 516 36.12 -20.65 -12.54
C GLU A 516 37.19 -21.56 -11.91
N LYS A 517 36.80 -22.36 -10.92
CA LYS A 517 37.70 -23.28 -10.19
C LYS A 517 37.98 -24.57 -10.94
N THR A 518 37.06 -24.98 -11.81
CA THR A 518 37.15 -26.23 -12.58
C THR A 518 37.82 -26.06 -13.94
N GLY A 519 38.17 -24.83 -14.33
CA GLY A 519 38.76 -24.53 -15.64
C GLY A 519 40.07 -25.28 -15.96
N GLN A 520 40.83 -25.70 -14.95
CA GLN A 520 42.08 -26.48 -15.13
C GLN A 520 41.84 -27.95 -15.51
N TYR A 521 40.60 -28.43 -15.50
CA TYR A 521 40.24 -29.82 -15.77
C TYR A 521 39.62 -30.03 -17.17
N LYS A 522 39.69 -29.04 -18.06
CA LYS A 522 39.04 -29.05 -19.40
C LYS A 522 39.42 -30.23 -20.30
N ASP A 523 40.58 -30.84 -20.07
CA ASP A 523 41.09 -31.90 -20.94
C ASP A 523 40.76 -33.32 -20.44
N LYS A 524 39.99 -33.46 -19.35
CA LYS A 524 39.71 -34.77 -18.74
C LYS A 524 38.46 -34.79 -17.86
N ASP A 525 38.01 -36.00 -17.55
CA ASP A 525 36.92 -36.23 -16.62
C ASP A 525 37.42 -36.33 -15.17
N PHE A 526 36.62 -35.82 -14.24
CA PHE A 526 36.90 -35.75 -12.81
C PHE A 526 35.57 -35.73 -12.04
N ILE A 527 35.61 -35.85 -10.72
CA ILE A 527 34.43 -35.75 -9.86
C ILE A 527 34.55 -34.50 -9.00
N ILE A 528 33.45 -33.78 -8.85
CA ILE A 528 33.26 -32.76 -7.84
C ILE A 528 32.40 -33.37 -6.74
N TRP A 529 33.00 -33.52 -5.57
CA TRP A 529 32.34 -33.96 -4.36
C TRP A 529 31.78 -32.76 -3.60
N PHE A 530 30.53 -32.89 -3.17
CA PHE A 530 29.92 -32.01 -2.18
C PHE A 530 29.52 -32.85 -0.97
N SER A 531 29.75 -32.33 0.24
CA SER A 531 29.32 -32.94 1.49
C SER A 531 28.77 -31.87 2.42
N ARG A 532 27.70 -32.20 3.13
CA ARG A 532 27.18 -31.37 4.22
C ARG A 532 26.45 -32.23 5.24
N GLU A 533 26.49 -31.80 6.49
CA GLU A 533 25.67 -32.39 7.55
C GLU A 533 24.40 -31.56 7.75
N PHE A 534 23.32 -32.24 8.12
CA PHE A 534 22.09 -31.61 8.54
C PHE A 534 21.52 -32.34 9.76
N LYS A 535 20.65 -31.66 10.49
CA LYS A 535 19.96 -32.20 11.64
C LYS A 535 18.45 -32.13 11.45
N THR A 536 17.77 -33.16 11.90
CA THR A 536 16.32 -33.24 12.05
C THR A 536 16.00 -33.40 13.52
N ASP A 537 15.07 -32.60 14.02
CA ASP A 537 14.67 -32.62 15.43
C ASP A 537 13.66 -33.73 15.78
N GLU A 538 13.02 -34.28 14.75
CA GLU A 538 12.00 -35.31 14.81
C GLU A 538 12.08 -36.15 13.52
N PRO A 539 11.50 -37.35 13.46
CA PRO A 539 11.40 -38.09 12.22
C PRO A 539 10.64 -37.29 11.16
N MET A 540 11.17 -37.24 9.93
CA MET A 540 10.60 -36.48 8.82
C MET A 540 10.60 -37.28 7.52
N SER A 541 9.49 -37.19 6.78
CA SER A 541 9.46 -37.59 5.38
C SER A 541 9.97 -36.44 4.51
N LEU A 542 11.15 -36.61 3.89
CA LEU A 542 11.83 -35.56 3.13
C LEU A 542 11.94 -35.92 1.64
N ALA A 543 12.14 -34.89 0.81
CA ALA A 543 12.69 -35.04 -0.52
C ALA A 543 13.96 -34.20 -0.67
N ALA A 544 15.02 -34.82 -1.18
CA ALA A 544 16.18 -34.13 -1.70
C ALA A 544 15.79 -33.50 -3.05
N CYS A 545 15.73 -32.16 -3.08
CA CYS A 545 15.42 -31.40 -4.28
C CYS A 545 16.73 -30.92 -4.91
N ILE A 546 17.04 -31.44 -6.09
CA ILE A 546 18.39 -31.39 -6.67
C ILE A 546 18.33 -30.80 -8.06
N GLY A 547 19.15 -29.77 -8.30
CA GLY A 547 19.49 -29.27 -9.63
C GLY A 547 20.97 -29.51 -9.88
N TYR A 548 21.35 -29.91 -11.09
CA TYR A 548 22.72 -30.34 -11.37
C TYR A 548 23.07 -30.10 -12.84
N ASP A 549 24.33 -29.75 -13.06
CA ASP A 549 24.90 -29.51 -14.38
C ASP A 549 25.89 -30.64 -14.71
N GLY A 550 25.46 -31.72 -15.36
CA GLY A 550 26.25 -32.93 -15.63
C GLY A 550 25.78 -34.19 -14.89
N PRO A 551 26.43 -35.36 -15.11
CA PRO A 551 26.06 -36.61 -14.43
C PRO A 551 26.17 -36.47 -12.92
N ILE A 552 25.23 -37.04 -12.16
CA ILE A 552 25.18 -36.84 -10.69
C ILE A 552 24.84 -38.13 -9.96
N LYS A 553 25.40 -38.28 -8.77
CA LYS A 553 25.10 -39.38 -7.85
C LYS A 553 25.02 -38.87 -6.41
N VAL A 554 24.06 -39.34 -5.62
CA VAL A 554 23.73 -38.77 -4.31
C VAL A 554 23.50 -39.85 -3.27
N TRP A 555 24.08 -39.62 -2.09
CA TRP A 555 23.96 -40.47 -0.92
C TRP A 555 23.47 -39.67 0.29
N ILE A 556 22.64 -40.30 1.11
CA ILE A 556 22.29 -39.84 2.46
C ILE A 556 22.60 -40.97 3.42
N ASP A 557 23.38 -40.68 4.46
CA ASP A 557 23.86 -41.65 5.46
C ASP A 557 24.45 -42.92 4.80
N ASP A 558 25.38 -42.68 3.87
CA ASP A 558 26.08 -43.70 3.06
C ASP A 558 25.18 -44.54 2.14
N LYS A 559 23.86 -44.32 2.13
CA LYS A 559 22.92 -44.99 1.23
C LYS A 559 22.70 -44.19 -0.05
N GLU A 560 22.88 -44.83 -1.19
CA GLU A 560 22.59 -44.24 -2.49
C GLU A 560 21.08 -43.99 -2.63
N ILE A 561 20.71 -42.75 -2.95
CA ILE A 561 19.31 -42.36 -3.15
C ILE A 561 19.02 -41.95 -4.59
N PHE A 562 20.05 -41.55 -5.35
CA PHE A 562 19.86 -41.01 -6.71
C PHE A 562 21.11 -41.17 -7.58
N HIS A 563 20.90 -41.48 -8.85
CA HIS A 563 21.92 -41.49 -9.90
C HIS A 563 21.26 -41.08 -11.22
N ASP A 564 21.81 -40.06 -11.87
CA ASP A 564 21.51 -39.69 -13.25
C ASP A 564 22.81 -39.69 -14.06
N PRO A 565 23.07 -40.75 -14.86
CA PRO A 565 24.29 -40.89 -15.63
C PRO A 565 24.34 -40.00 -16.88
N GLU A 566 23.19 -39.54 -17.38
CA GLU A 566 23.15 -38.62 -18.54
C GLU A 566 23.28 -37.16 -18.11
N GLY A 567 22.86 -36.87 -16.88
CA GLY A 567 22.95 -35.54 -16.32
C GLY A 567 21.95 -34.56 -16.95
N THR A 568 22.12 -33.28 -16.62
CA THR A 568 21.33 -32.18 -17.19
C THR A 568 22.27 -31.01 -17.48
N ASN A 569 22.08 -30.28 -18.57
CA ASN A 569 22.80 -29.02 -18.84
C ASN A 569 21.90 -28.10 -19.70
N PRO A 570 21.62 -26.84 -19.27
CA PRO A 570 22.05 -26.23 -18.01
C PRO A 570 21.29 -26.80 -16.80
N ALA A 571 21.83 -26.62 -15.58
CA ALA A 571 21.13 -27.01 -14.35
C ALA A 571 19.83 -26.22 -14.13
N TRP A 572 18.83 -26.88 -13.55
CA TRP A 572 17.56 -26.27 -13.13
C TRP A 572 17.26 -26.61 -11.67
N GLU A 573 16.72 -25.65 -10.91
CA GLU A 573 16.24 -25.88 -9.54
C GLU A 573 15.25 -27.05 -9.49
N ASP A 574 15.39 -27.92 -8.49
CA ASP A 574 14.51 -29.06 -8.22
C ASP A 574 14.28 -29.99 -9.44
N LYS A 575 15.26 -30.10 -10.36
CA LYS A 575 15.21 -30.99 -11.54
C LYS A 575 14.88 -32.43 -11.15
N ALA A 576 15.44 -32.92 -10.06
CA ALA A 576 15.09 -34.19 -9.44
C ALA A 576 14.53 -33.97 -8.04
N LYS A 577 13.55 -34.78 -7.65
CA LYS A 577 13.00 -34.84 -6.29
C LYS A 577 13.03 -36.28 -5.81
N VAL A 578 13.87 -36.56 -4.82
CA VAL A 578 14.17 -37.92 -4.39
C VAL A 578 13.72 -38.08 -2.95
N LYS A 579 12.69 -38.90 -2.75
CA LYS A 579 12.05 -39.08 -1.43
C LYS A 579 12.90 -40.00 -0.54
N PHE A 580 13.03 -39.65 0.73
CA PHE A 580 13.69 -40.46 1.74
C PHE A 580 13.07 -40.20 3.12
N GLN A 581 13.36 -41.07 4.08
CA GLN A 581 12.99 -40.88 5.49
C GLN A 581 14.24 -40.49 6.27
N ALA A 582 14.11 -39.50 7.15
CA ALA A 582 15.14 -39.13 8.12
C ALA A 582 14.58 -39.34 9.51
N ASP A 583 15.28 -40.10 10.35
CA ASP A 583 14.97 -40.19 11.78
C ASP A 583 15.31 -38.87 12.49
N ALA A 584 15.03 -38.75 13.79
CA ALA A 584 15.53 -37.63 14.57
C ALA A 584 17.04 -37.79 14.80
N GLY A 585 17.85 -36.82 14.41
CA GLY A 585 19.29 -36.89 14.61
C GLY A 585 20.11 -36.10 13.60
N LYS A 586 21.40 -36.42 13.54
CA LYS A 586 22.33 -35.89 12.54
C LYS A 586 22.38 -36.84 11.36
N HIS A 587 22.41 -36.25 10.18
CA HIS A 587 22.48 -36.93 8.90
C HIS A 587 23.56 -36.30 8.03
N LYS A 588 24.10 -37.07 7.10
CA LYS A 588 25.11 -36.59 6.16
C LYS A 588 24.66 -36.81 4.73
N ILE A 589 24.73 -35.74 3.93
CA ILE A 589 24.59 -35.83 2.49
C ILE A 589 25.95 -35.78 1.81
N VAL A 590 26.13 -36.64 0.81
CA VAL A 590 27.28 -36.64 -0.09
C VAL A 590 26.77 -36.66 -1.53
N ILE A 591 27.32 -35.80 -2.39
CA ILE A 591 27.00 -35.71 -3.81
C ILE A 591 28.29 -35.85 -4.60
N GLY A 592 28.28 -36.72 -5.60
CA GLY A 592 29.31 -36.77 -6.64
C GLY A 592 28.72 -36.20 -7.93
N LEU A 593 29.30 -35.11 -8.43
CA LEU A 593 28.97 -34.50 -9.71
C LEU A 593 30.10 -34.80 -10.71
N GLY A 594 29.78 -35.39 -11.86
CA GLY A 594 30.72 -35.63 -12.94
C GLY A 594 31.13 -34.33 -13.60
N GLY A 595 32.41 -33.98 -13.53
CA GLY A 595 32.96 -32.71 -13.98
C GLY A 595 32.84 -32.45 -15.49
N ASN A 596 32.56 -33.49 -16.29
CA ASN A 596 32.30 -33.44 -17.73
C ASN A 596 33.24 -32.48 -18.48
N ARG A 597 34.56 -32.65 -18.30
CA ARG A 597 35.59 -31.78 -18.89
C ARG A 597 35.37 -30.28 -18.61
N ALA A 598 35.04 -29.96 -17.36
CA ALA A 598 34.75 -28.62 -16.86
C ALA A 598 33.52 -27.94 -17.49
N ARG A 599 32.60 -28.74 -18.05
CA ARG A 599 31.29 -28.25 -18.52
C ARG A 599 30.17 -28.42 -17.49
N ALA A 600 30.49 -29.08 -16.37
CA ALA A 600 29.62 -29.23 -15.22
C ALA A 600 29.97 -28.15 -14.19
N TRP A 601 29.14 -27.12 -14.07
CA TRP A 601 29.49 -25.95 -13.27
C TRP A 601 29.08 -26.05 -11.80
N GLY A 602 28.08 -26.85 -11.44
CA GLY A 602 27.65 -26.90 -10.04
C GLY A 602 26.30 -27.55 -9.80
N ILE A 603 25.74 -27.28 -8.62
CA ILE A 603 24.46 -27.82 -8.16
C ILE A 603 23.56 -26.75 -7.51
N TYR A 604 22.26 -27.02 -7.51
CA TYR A 604 21.28 -26.49 -6.58
C TYR A 604 20.86 -27.61 -5.63
N PHE A 605 20.66 -27.30 -4.35
CA PHE A 605 20.17 -28.29 -3.41
C PHE A 605 19.38 -27.67 -2.26
N ARG A 606 18.27 -28.33 -1.91
CA ARG A 606 17.48 -28.06 -0.70
C ARG A 606 16.64 -29.27 -0.32
N PHE A 607 16.04 -29.22 0.87
CA PHE A 607 15.06 -30.22 1.28
C PHE A 607 13.63 -29.70 1.13
N GLU A 608 12.73 -30.61 0.77
CA GLU A 608 11.28 -30.43 0.89
C GLU A 608 10.75 -31.38 1.97
N ARG A 609 9.98 -30.87 2.94
CA ARG A 609 9.29 -31.69 3.94
C ARG A 609 7.90 -32.06 3.44
N LEU A 610 7.65 -33.37 3.32
CA LEU A 610 6.48 -33.92 2.60
C LEU A 610 5.32 -34.34 3.50
N ASP A 611 5.57 -34.46 4.80
CA ASP A 611 4.60 -34.92 5.80
C ASP A 611 3.85 -33.75 6.48
N ILE A 612 4.02 -32.51 6.00
CA ILE A 612 3.25 -31.37 6.47
C ILE A 612 1.92 -31.28 5.71
N PRO A 613 0.77 -31.35 6.39
CA PRO A 613 -0.55 -31.17 5.78
C PRO A 613 -0.70 -29.82 5.06
N GLU A 614 -1.38 -29.80 3.92
CA GLU A 614 -1.54 -28.59 3.09
C GLU A 614 -2.24 -27.44 3.83
N ASN A 615 -3.18 -27.72 4.73
CA ASN A 615 -3.82 -26.71 5.56
C ASN A 615 -2.83 -26.03 6.52
N ILE A 616 -1.81 -26.76 7.00
CA ILE A 616 -0.73 -26.19 7.82
C ILE A 616 0.20 -25.35 6.94
N LEU A 617 0.56 -25.84 5.74
CA LEU A 617 1.37 -25.04 4.79
C LEU A 617 0.70 -23.72 4.38
N LYS A 618 -0.63 -23.68 4.38
CA LYS A 618 -1.44 -22.49 4.08
C LYS A 618 -1.54 -21.51 5.25
N ASP A 619 -1.41 -21.98 6.48
CA ASP A 619 -1.56 -21.15 7.68
C ASP A 619 -0.21 -20.56 8.10
N LYS A 620 -0.02 -19.26 7.81
CA LYS A 620 1.20 -18.53 8.17
C LYS A 620 1.44 -18.41 9.68
N ASN A 621 0.47 -18.73 10.53
CA ASN A 621 0.60 -18.64 11.99
C ASN A 621 1.08 -19.96 12.63
N VAL A 622 1.14 -21.05 11.87
CA VAL A 622 1.57 -22.35 12.38
C VAL A 622 3.04 -22.57 12.03
N LEU A 623 3.90 -22.62 13.05
CA LEU A 623 5.30 -22.98 12.90
C LEU A 623 5.45 -24.50 12.91
N PHE A 624 6.26 -25.03 11.99
CA PHE A 624 6.67 -26.42 11.96
C PHE A 624 8.19 -26.50 11.78
N LYS A 625 8.78 -27.59 12.27
CA LYS A 625 10.23 -27.78 12.22
C LYS A 625 10.68 -28.15 10.80
N MET A 626 11.88 -27.69 10.43
CA MET A 626 12.51 -28.02 9.16
C MET A 626 13.88 -28.65 9.42
N PRO A 627 14.44 -29.41 8.45
CA PRO A 627 15.83 -29.82 8.53
C PRO A 627 16.76 -28.59 8.59
N GLU A 628 17.76 -28.65 9.46
CA GLU A 628 18.70 -27.56 9.69
C GLU A 628 20.11 -27.96 9.24
N TRP A 629 20.76 -27.13 8.44
CA TRP A 629 22.16 -27.33 8.07
C TRP A 629 23.07 -27.09 9.27
N ILE A 630 24.04 -27.99 9.51
CA ILE A 630 25.02 -27.88 10.61
C ILE A 630 26.46 -27.70 10.11
#